data_AF-A0AAU9MFC5-F1
#
_entry.id   AF-A0AAU9MFC5-F1
#
_cell.length_a   1.000
_cell.length_b   1.000
_cell.length_c   1.000
_cell.angle_alpha   90.00
_cell.angle_beta   90.00
_cell.angle_gamma   90.00
#
_symmetry.space_group_name_H-M   'P 1'
#
loop_
_entity.id
_entity.type
_entity.pdbx_description
1 polymer ?
#
loop_
_entity_poly.entity_id
_entity_poly.type
_entity_poly.pdbx_seq_one_letter_code
_entity_poly.pdbx_strand_id
1 'polypeptide(L)'
;MEPPTGFWKSLGQFILFLPYFIGLLLLGFIKGIIFAPLICAILTIGNSTIVIGLFPVHVVWSYFSILSAKRLGPVMKVVACILFTPVLIFWPVAMIVGSILGGLAFGFLGPMFGTFKAVGEGKTDQFLHCIIDGTWDTVERSFTLVRDLLDVCFYSYFSMMDDLRKQGLPDSKIEIRIVYCPVSILLGVVGVLVDFPVITVIAALKSPYMLFKGWHRLFQDCVGREGPFLETICVPFAGLAILLWPLAVAGAVLASMISAIFLGLYAAVVCYQESSFYLGLCYIVSALSIFDEYSNDILDLPEGSCFPKPKYRRNPGLSGSNSFSRAGSSKHQPSRSGSLRAPMIELKPLELLDGFFSECRRQGEFLVLEGLITVKEIVDAKSNKESGTVITIGVPAYCLYQSLLRSAKANTAGLLLADNTEITTLNRPKDTIYDWFLNPLLVIKDQIRAQNLTEAEEDYLGKLVLLSGDAQKLKISNIGPPPESELRRAELEAVARRLQGITKSISRYPTYRRRFENAMKAISEELEGRDGSNRGPQTVPRSKSTFGRIFSRQRSSRNKTSNHGVTQEDERDVNIV
;
A
#
# COMPACT_ATOMS: atom_id res chain seq x y z
N MET A 1 31.11 22.12 -12.67
CA MET A 1 31.59 23.38 -12.06
C MET A 1 32.09 23.04 -10.68
N GLU A 2 33.34 23.35 -10.36
CA GLU A 2 33.84 23.21 -8.99
C GLU A 2 33.04 24.12 -8.05
N PRO A 3 32.64 23.64 -6.85
CA PRO A 3 31.85 24.43 -5.93
C PRO A 3 32.68 25.63 -5.43
N PRO A 4 32.12 26.85 -5.40
CA PRO A 4 32.85 28.01 -4.92
C PRO A 4 33.08 27.90 -3.41
N THR A 5 34.35 27.84 -3.01
CA THR A 5 34.76 27.97 -1.61
C THR A 5 34.64 29.44 -1.19
N GLY A 6 33.59 29.75 -0.41
CA GLY A 6 33.40 31.06 0.25
C GLY A 6 31.95 31.53 0.29
N PHE A 7 31.49 31.91 1.49
CA PHE A 7 30.14 32.42 1.79
C PHE A 7 29.68 33.51 0.80
N TRP A 8 30.56 34.44 0.43
CA TRP A 8 30.26 35.54 -0.51
C TRP A 8 30.05 35.10 -1.96
N LYS A 9 30.74 34.04 -2.41
CA LYS A 9 30.53 33.48 -3.76
C LYS A 9 29.24 32.65 -3.82
N SER A 10 28.92 31.93 -2.75
CA SER A 10 27.63 31.23 -2.59
C SER A 10 26.46 32.23 -2.55
N LEU A 11 26.60 33.34 -1.81
CA LEU A 11 25.61 34.42 -1.77
C LEU A 11 25.42 35.10 -3.14
N GLY A 12 26.51 35.33 -3.88
CA GLY A 12 26.45 35.86 -5.25
C GLY A 12 25.71 34.93 -6.22
N GLN A 13 25.98 33.62 -6.18
CA GLN A 13 25.24 32.64 -6.98
C GLN A 13 23.76 32.54 -6.59
N PHE A 14 23.44 32.67 -5.30
CA PHE A 14 22.05 32.71 -4.82
C PHE A 14 21.28 33.91 -5.38
N ILE A 15 21.88 35.10 -5.39
CA ILE A 15 21.27 36.31 -5.95
C ILE A 15 21.04 36.18 -7.46
N LEU A 16 21.96 35.55 -8.19
CA LEU A 16 21.82 35.25 -9.63
C LEU A 16 20.76 34.18 -9.92
N PHE A 17 20.57 33.22 -9.01
CA PHE A 17 19.56 32.16 -9.14
C PHE A 17 18.14 32.64 -8.79
N LEU A 18 18.01 33.63 -7.90
CA LEU A 18 16.73 34.18 -7.46
C LEU A 18 15.80 34.63 -8.61
N PRO A 19 16.23 35.42 -9.62
CA PRO A 19 15.35 35.81 -10.72
C PRO A 19 14.93 34.61 -11.59
N TYR A 20 15.79 33.60 -11.75
CA TYR A 20 15.47 32.36 -12.47
C TYR A 20 14.40 31.56 -11.72
N PHE A 21 14.55 31.39 -10.40
CA PHE A 21 13.54 30.76 -9.54
C PHE A 21 12.21 31.51 -9.55
N ILE A 22 12.23 32.84 -9.45
CA ILE A 22 11.03 33.68 -9.52
C ILE A 22 10.36 33.51 -10.89
N GLY A 23 11.12 33.46 -11.98
CA GLY A 23 10.60 33.21 -13.32
C GLY A 23 9.89 31.85 -13.43
N LEU A 24 10.48 30.78 -12.91
CA LEU A 24 9.86 29.45 -12.86
C LEU A 24 8.61 29.43 -11.97
N LEU A 25 8.66 30.12 -10.82
CA LEU A 25 7.54 30.22 -9.91
C LEU A 25 6.36 30.95 -10.57
N LEU A 26 6.62 32.08 -11.24
CA LEU A 26 5.61 32.83 -11.98
C LEU A 26 5.02 32.00 -13.13
N LEU A 27 5.86 31.32 -13.91
CA LEU A 27 5.41 30.43 -14.99
C LEU A 27 4.54 29.28 -14.44
N GLY A 28 4.99 28.61 -13.38
CA GLY A 28 4.24 27.56 -12.71
C GLY A 28 2.93 28.06 -12.12
N PHE A 29 2.93 29.27 -11.55
CA PHE A 29 1.74 29.92 -10.99
C PHE A 29 0.71 30.27 -12.06
N ILE A 30 1.15 30.84 -13.19
CA ILE A 30 0.28 31.14 -14.34
C ILE A 30 -0.34 29.85 -14.89
N LYS A 31 0.48 28.81 -15.10
CA LYS A 31 -0.02 27.48 -15.51
C LYS A 31 -1.03 26.93 -14.51
N GLY A 32 -0.72 27.00 -13.22
CA GLY A 32 -1.61 26.56 -12.15
C GLY A 32 -2.96 27.27 -12.20
N ILE A 33 -2.99 28.60 -12.37
CA ILE A 33 -4.23 29.38 -12.49
C ILE A 33 -5.05 28.97 -13.71
N ILE A 34 -4.41 28.73 -14.85
CA ILE A 34 -5.10 28.36 -16.09
C ILE A 34 -5.73 26.97 -15.98
N PHE A 35 -4.99 26.00 -15.44
CA PHE A 35 -5.43 24.61 -15.38
C PHE A 35 -6.29 24.29 -14.15
N ALA A 36 -6.15 24.99 -13.02
CA ALA A 36 -6.96 24.77 -11.82
C ALA A 36 -8.49 24.73 -12.08
N PRO A 37 -9.13 25.69 -12.76
CA PRO A 37 -10.56 25.65 -13.02
C PRO A 37 -10.95 24.50 -13.95
N LEU A 38 -10.14 24.22 -14.98
CA LEU A 38 -10.37 23.12 -15.92
C LEU A 38 -10.35 21.75 -15.20
N ILE A 39 -9.30 21.49 -14.42
CA ILE A 39 -9.13 20.24 -13.68
C ILE A 39 -10.19 20.10 -12.58
N CYS A 40 -10.51 21.20 -11.88
CA CYS A 40 -11.62 21.24 -10.93
C CYS A 40 -12.95 20.87 -11.60
N ALA A 41 -13.23 21.38 -12.80
CA ALA A 41 -14.43 21.05 -13.55
C ALA A 41 -14.47 19.57 -13.93
N ILE A 42 -13.38 19.01 -14.48
CA ILE A 42 -13.29 17.59 -14.84
C ILE A 42 -13.56 16.69 -13.64
N LEU A 43 -12.87 16.93 -12.52
CA LEU A 43 -13.01 16.12 -11.31
C LEU A 43 -14.38 16.28 -10.67
N THR A 44 -14.88 17.52 -10.56
CA THR A 44 -16.18 17.77 -9.93
C THR A 44 -17.31 17.16 -10.75
N ILE A 45 -17.34 17.37 -12.07
CA ILE A 45 -18.39 16.82 -12.94
C ILE A 45 -18.29 15.30 -12.99
N GLY A 46 -17.09 14.76 -13.23
CA GLY A 46 -16.87 13.32 -13.32
C GLY A 46 -17.25 12.60 -12.03
N ASN A 47 -16.71 13.04 -10.89
CA ASN A 47 -16.96 12.40 -9.60
C ASN A 47 -18.41 12.58 -9.15
N SER A 48 -19.02 13.75 -9.36
CA SER A 48 -20.43 13.97 -9.01
C SER A 48 -21.36 13.07 -9.82
N THR A 49 -21.08 12.90 -11.12
CA THR A 49 -21.86 12.01 -11.99
C THR A 49 -21.82 10.56 -11.49
N ILE A 50 -20.63 10.07 -11.13
CA ILE A 50 -20.43 8.72 -10.59
C ILE A 50 -21.17 8.55 -9.26
N VAL A 51 -20.92 9.48 -8.33
CA VAL A 51 -21.47 9.41 -6.97
C VAL A 51 -22.98 9.49 -7.00
N ILE A 52 -23.58 10.45 -7.69
CA ILE A 52 -25.03 10.62 -7.77
C ILE A 52 -25.67 9.44 -8.51
N GLY A 53 -25.09 9.01 -9.63
CA GLY A 53 -25.61 7.91 -10.43
C GLY A 53 -25.64 6.57 -9.68
N LEU A 54 -24.60 6.27 -8.91
CA LEU A 54 -24.50 5.02 -8.14
C LEU A 54 -25.12 5.11 -6.74
N PHE A 55 -25.40 6.30 -6.23
CA PHE A 55 -25.86 6.50 -4.85
C PHE A 55 -27.07 5.64 -4.49
N PRO A 56 -28.15 5.56 -5.30
CA PRO A 56 -29.31 4.72 -4.96
C PRO A 56 -28.94 3.24 -4.83
N VAL A 57 -28.07 2.74 -5.73
CA VAL A 57 -27.61 1.35 -5.72
C VAL A 57 -26.75 1.08 -4.49
N HIS A 58 -25.84 1.99 -4.15
CA HIS A 58 -25.02 1.91 -2.95
C HIS A 58 -25.84 1.86 -1.66
N VAL A 59 -26.88 2.71 -1.57
CA VAL A 59 -27.80 2.74 -0.43
C VAL A 59 -28.52 1.40 -0.28
N VAL A 60 -29.16 0.92 -1.35
CA VAL A 60 -29.91 -0.35 -1.34
C VAL A 60 -28.99 -1.52 -1.02
N TRP A 61 -27.85 -1.62 -1.71
CA TRP A 61 -26.90 -2.72 -1.53
C TRP A 61 -26.30 -2.74 -0.13
N SER A 62 -26.07 -1.57 0.46
CA SER A 62 -25.54 -1.47 1.81
C SER A 62 -26.48 -1.99 2.86
N TYR A 63 -27.72 -1.49 2.86
CA TYR A 63 -28.71 -1.97 3.83
C TYR A 63 -29.01 -3.45 3.61
N PHE A 64 -29.10 -3.90 2.35
CA PHE A 64 -29.25 -5.32 2.05
C PHE A 64 -28.10 -6.16 2.61
N SER A 65 -26.85 -5.73 2.42
CA SER A 65 -25.67 -6.45 2.89
C SER A 65 -25.57 -6.48 4.42
N ILE A 66 -25.86 -5.36 5.10
CA ILE A 66 -25.89 -5.28 6.58
C ILE A 66 -26.98 -6.19 7.15
N LEU A 67 -28.20 -6.11 6.60
CA LEU A 67 -29.34 -6.91 7.07
C LEU A 67 -29.17 -8.40 6.77
N SER A 68 -28.50 -8.74 5.66
CA SER A 68 -28.20 -10.12 5.26
C SER A 68 -26.94 -10.69 5.91
N ALA A 69 -26.14 -9.88 6.61
CA ALA A 69 -24.92 -10.34 7.26
C ALA A 69 -25.23 -11.40 8.32
N LYS A 70 -24.60 -12.57 8.18
CA LYS A 70 -24.82 -13.71 9.09
C LYS A 70 -24.13 -13.55 10.44
N ARG A 71 -23.05 -12.74 10.49
CA ARG A 71 -22.26 -12.49 11.72
C ARG A 71 -22.93 -11.53 12.69
N LEU A 72 -23.78 -10.62 12.22
CA LEU A 72 -24.39 -9.59 13.05
C LEU A 72 -25.66 -10.13 13.72
N GLY A 73 -25.79 -9.97 15.04
CA GLY A 73 -27.06 -10.22 15.73
C GLY A 73 -28.13 -9.18 15.39
N PRO A 74 -29.40 -9.40 15.73
CA PRO A 74 -30.51 -8.51 15.36
C PRO A 74 -30.31 -7.06 15.82
N VAL A 75 -29.87 -6.85 17.06
CA VAL A 75 -29.58 -5.53 17.62
C VAL A 75 -28.43 -4.86 16.86
N MET A 76 -27.35 -5.59 16.59
CA MET A 76 -26.19 -5.08 15.86
C MET A 76 -26.56 -4.67 14.44
N LYS A 77 -27.48 -5.38 13.76
CA LYS A 77 -27.97 -4.97 12.44
C LYS A 77 -28.67 -3.61 12.50
N VAL A 78 -29.56 -3.40 13.47
CA VAL A 78 -30.26 -2.13 13.65
C VAL A 78 -29.27 -1.00 13.94
N VAL A 79 -28.34 -1.22 14.88
CA VAL A 79 -27.31 -0.24 15.22
C VAL A 79 -26.42 0.07 14.01
N ALA A 80 -25.98 -0.95 13.27
CA ALA A 80 -25.18 -0.77 12.06
C ALA A 80 -25.93 0.06 11.02
N CYS A 81 -27.23 -0.20 10.79
CA CYS A 81 -28.04 0.61 9.89
C CYS A 81 -28.08 2.07 10.34
N ILE A 82 -28.40 2.34 11.61
CA ILE A 82 -28.49 3.70 12.17
C ILE A 82 -27.16 4.45 12.04
N LEU A 83 -26.04 3.81 12.37
CA LEU A 83 -24.72 4.42 12.28
C LEU A 83 -24.24 4.60 10.84
N PHE A 84 -24.64 3.72 9.94
CA PHE A 84 -24.25 3.78 8.54
C PHE A 84 -25.08 4.81 7.74
N THR A 85 -26.32 5.10 8.15
CA THR A 85 -27.17 6.14 7.54
C THR A 85 -26.50 7.52 7.43
N PRO A 86 -25.97 8.14 8.50
CA PRO A 86 -25.33 9.44 8.39
C PRO A 86 -24.09 9.38 7.49
N VAL A 87 -23.31 8.29 7.54
CA VAL A 87 -22.16 8.10 6.65
C VAL A 87 -22.61 8.11 5.19
N LEU A 88 -23.68 7.38 4.85
CA LEU A 88 -24.24 7.39 3.50
C LEU A 88 -24.74 8.79 3.08
N ILE A 89 -25.38 9.54 3.96
CA ILE A 89 -25.90 10.88 3.64
C ILE A 89 -24.79 11.90 3.43
N PHE A 90 -23.78 11.91 4.30
CA PHE A 90 -22.68 12.86 4.22
C PHE A 90 -21.66 12.48 3.14
N TRP A 91 -21.58 11.21 2.76
CA TRP A 91 -20.60 10.72 1.79
C TRP A 91 -20.67 11.45 0.44
N PRO A 92 -21.82 11.61 -0.23
CA PRO A 92 -21.90 12.38 -1.48
C PRO A 92 -21.44 13.82 -1.34
N VAL A 93 -21.83 14.49 -0.26
CA VAL A 93 -21.44 15.88 0.00
C VAL A 93 -19.92 15.98 0.19
N ALA A 94 -19.36 15.10 1.02
CA ALA A 94 -17.91 15.04 1.25
C ALA A 94 -17.15 14.75 -0.04
N MET A 95 -17.64 13.88 -0.91
CA MET A 95 -17.03 13.57 -2.20
C MET A 95 -17.07 14.76 -3.17
N ILE A 96 -18.18 15.50 -3.22
CA ILE A 96 -18.31 16.70 -4.07
C ILE A 96 -17.36 17.80 -3.58
N VAL A 97 -17.42 18.13 -2.28
CA VAL A 97 -16.54 19.13 -1.67
C VAL A 97 -15.06 18.74 -1.82
N GLY A 98 -14.74 17.47 -1.58
CA GLY A 98 -13.39 16.93 -1.77
C GLY A 98 -12.94 16.99 -3.23
N SER A 99 -13.83 16.81 -4.20
CA SER A 99 -13.51 16.92 -5.63
C SER A 99 -13.23 18.37 -6.06
N ILE A 100 -13.95 19.33 -5.49
CA ILE A 100 -13.72 20.76 -5.75
C ILE A 100 -12.38 21.19 -5.13
N LEU A 101 -12.19 20.95 -3.83
CA LEU A 101 -10.97 21.34 -3.12
C LEU A 101 -9.75 20.61 -3.67
N GLY A 102 -9.87 19.30 -3.85
CA GLY A 102 -8.83 18.45 -4.41
C GLY A 102 -8.53 18.79 -5.86
N GLY A 103 -9.53 19.12 -6.66
CA GLY A 103 -9.34 19.51 -8.06
C GLY A 103 -8.69 20.87 -8.24
N LEU A 104 -9.03 21.85 -7.41
CA LEU A 104 -8.32 23.13 -7.37
C LEU A 104 -6.87 22.95 -6.93
N ALA A 105 -6.63 22.21 -5.83
CA ALA A 105 -5.29 21.98 -5.32
C ALA A 105 -4.43 21.19 -6.33
N PHE A 106 -4.94 20.08 -6.87
CA PHE A 106 -4.24 19.25 -7.85
C PHE A 106 -4.02 19.97 -9.18
N GLY A 107 -5.03 20.69 -9.67
CA GLY A 107 -4.95 21.46 -10.92
C GLY A 107 -4.02 22.67 -10.82
N PHE A 108 -3.81 23.22 -9.63
CA PHE A 108 -2.84 24.29 -9.39
C PHE A 108 -1.42 23.74 -9.18
N LEU A 109 -1.26 22.75 -8.31
CA LEU A 109 0.04 22.22 -7.91
C LEU A 109 0.67 21.31 -8.98
N GLY A 110 -0.13 20.54 -9.73
CA GLY A 110 0.37 19.63 -10.76
C GLY A 110 1.21 20.33 -11.85
N PRO A 111 0.65 21.35 -12.53
CA PRO A 111 1.37 22.13 -13.54
C PRO A 111 2.56 22.90 -12.95
N MET A 112 2.43 23.38 -11.71
CA MET A 112 3.53 24.03 -10.99
C MET A 112 4.69 23.06 -10.80
N PHE A 113 4.47 21.89 -10.19
CA PHE A 113 5.50 20.87 -10.02
C PHE A 113 6.08 20.40 -11.35
N GLY A 114 5.28 20.34 -12.42
CA GLY A 114 5.76 20.02 -13.78
C GLY A 114 6.82 21.01 -14.28
N THR A 115 6.61 22.31 -14.05
CA THR A 115 7.60 23.35 -14.41
C THR A 115 8.91 23.18 -13.66
N PHE A 116 8.85 22.90 -12.35
CA PHE A 116 10.05 22.65 -11.54
C PHE A 116 10.76 21.35 -11.92
N LYS A 117 10.00 20.31 -12.29
CA LYS A 117 10.51 19.00 -12.71
C LYS A 117 11.25 19.05 -14.05
N ALA A 118 10.79 19.86 -15.00
CA ALA A 118 11.45 20.05 -16.28
C ALA A 118 12.90 20.54 -16.15
N VAL A 119 13.15 21.45 -15.20
CA VAL A 119 14.50 21.93 -14.85
C VAL A 119 15.29 20.86 -14.10
N GLY A 120 14.60 20.12 -13.25
CA GLY A 120 15.15 19.02 -12.47
C GLY A 120 15.59 17.79 -13.28
N GLU A 121 15.15 17.60 -14.52
CA GLU A 121 15.51 16.41 -15.30
C GLU A 121 16.64 16.68 -16.31
N GLY A 122 17.16 17.91 -16.38
CA GLY A 122 18.29 18.25 -17.26
C GLY A 122 18.00 18.04 -18.75
N LYS A 123 16.74 18.18 -19.19
CA LYS A 123 16.32 17.95 -20.59
C LYS A 123 17.00 18.92 -21.57
N THR A 124 17.15 18.50 -22.83
CA THR A 124 17.83 19.28 -23.88
C THR A 124 17.16 20.64 -24.16
N ASP A 125 15.82 20.70 -24.16
CA ASP A 125 15.03 21.92 -24.38
C ASP A 125 14.32 22.38 -23.09
N GLN A 126 15.09 22.78 -22.08
CA GLN A 126 14.57 23.10 -20.74
C GLN A 126 13.43 24.12 -20.75
N PHE A 127 13.54 25.19 -21.56
CA PHE A 127 12.52 26.25 -21.61
C PHE A 127 11.17 25.75 -22.15
N LEU A 128 11.20 24.97 -23.23
CA LEU A 128 9.99 24.39 -23.83
C LEU A 128 9.34 23.39 -22.86
N HIS A 129 10.15 22.54 -22.23
CA HIS A 129 9.67 21.59 -21.22
C HIS A 129 9.10 22.29 -19.98
N CYS A 130 9.64 23.43 -19.54
CA CYS A 130 9.05 24.21 -18.44
C CYS A 130 7.61 24.68 -18.74
N ILE A 131 7.33 24.97 -20.01
CA ILE A 131 6.00 25.39 -20.48
C ILE A 131 5.07 24.18 -20.62
N ILE A 132 5.52 23.12 -21.27
CA ILE A 132 4.68 21.98 -21.65
C ILE A 132 4.51 20.96 -20.51
N ASP A 133 5.57 20.63 -19.78
CA ASP A 133 5.54 19.54 -18.79
C ASP A 133 4.54 19.87 -17.65
N GLY A 134 3.76 18.87 -17.25
CA GLY A 134 2.72 19.03 -16.23
C GLY A 134 1.44 19.71 -16.71
N THR A 135 1.29 20.05 -18.00
CA THR A 135 0.01 20.52 -18.55
C THR A 135 -0.91 19.33 -18.90
N TRP A 136 -0.73 18.73 -20.07
CA TRP A 136 -1.54 17.61 -20.55
C TRP A 136 -1.46 16.37 -19.65
N ASP A 137 -0.29 16.11 -19.04
CA ASP A 137 -0.12 15.04 -18.04
C ASP A 137 -1.04 15.26 -16.82
N THR A 138 -1.27 16.50 -16.37
CA THR A 138 -2.22 16.78 -15.29
C THR A 138 -3.66 16.53 -15.72
N VAL A 139 -4.00 16.88 -16.97
CA VAL A 139 -5.33 16.60 -17.55
C VAL A 139 -5.56 15.09 -17.64
N GLU A 140 -4.63 14.33 -18.21
CA GLU A 140 -4.72 12.87 -18.31
C GLU A 140 -4.83 12.20 -16.93
N ARG A 141 -4.04 12.68 -15.95
CA ARG A 141 -4.13 12.21 -14.57
C ARG A 141 -5.48 12.52 -13.94
N SER A 142 -6.11 13.66 -14.25
CA SER A 142 -7.44 13.95 -13.74
C SER A 142 -8.49 12.95 -14.23
N PHE A 143 -8.46 12.55 -15.51
CA PHE A 143 -9.31 11.47 -16.02
C PHE A 143 -9.00 10.13 -15.37
N THR A 144 -7.72 9.86 -15.10
CA THR A 144 -7.33 8.66 -14.34
C THR A 144 -7.92 8.68 -12.93
N LEU A 145 -7.91 9.81 -12.22
CA LEU A 145 -8.51 9.94 -10.90
C LEU A 145 -10.03 9.71 -10.92
N VAL A 146 -10.74 10.23 -11.93
CA VAL A 146 -12.18 9.97 -12.11
C VAL A 146 -12.43 8.48 -12.34
N ARG A 147 -11.64 7.83 -13.20
CA ARG A 147 -11.73 6.37 -13.40
C ARG A 147 -11.40 5.59 -12.13
N ASP A 148 -10.38 6.01 -11.37
CA ASP A 148 -10.02 5.33 -10.14
C ASP A 148 -11.16 5.42 -9.11
N LEU A 149 -11.88 6.55 -9.04
CA LEU A 149 -13.10 6.65 -8.24
C LEU A 149 -14.22 5.76 -8.76
N LEU A 150 -14.43 5.73 -10.08
CA LEU A 150 -15.39 4.83 -10.72
C LEU A 150 -15.13 3.39 -10.30
N ASP A 151 -13.88 2.93 -10.36
CA ASP A 151 -13.49 1.57 -10.00
C ASP A 151 -13.74 1.28 -8.52
N VAL A 152 -13.46 2.25 -7.63
CA VAL A 152 -13.75 2.12 -6.20
C VAL A 152 -15.25 1.96 -5.96
N CYS A 153 -16.08 2.80 -6.59
CA CYS A 153 -17.53 2.75 -6.43
C CYS A 153 -18.14 1.49 -7.09
N PHE A 154 -17.76 1.15 -8.31
CA PHE A 154 -18.34 -0.01 -9.01
C PHE A 154 -17.87 -1.35 -8.50
N TYR A 155 -16.67 -1.44 -7.93
CA TYR A 155 -16.06 -2.74 -7.62
C TYR A 155 -15.63 -2.88 -6.18
N SER A 156 -14.76 -1.99 -5.71
CA SER A 156 -14.18 -2.13 -4.38
C SER A 156 -15.24 -2.04 -3.29
N TYR A 157 -16.23 -1.15 -3.48
CA TYR A 157 -17.38 -1.03 -2.59
C TYR A 157 -18.21 -2.31 -2.55
N PHE A 158 -18.64 -2.82 -3.71
CA PHE A 158 -19.48 -4.02 -3.76
C PHE A 158 -18.73 -5.24 -3.21
N SER A 159 -17.44 -5.37 -3.52
CA SER A 159 -16.56 -6.40 -2.96
C SER A 159 -16.49 -6.35 -1.43
N MET A 160 -16.43 -5.15 -0.84
CA MET A 160 -16.39 -4.97 0.61
C MET A 160 -17.74 -5.30 1.25
N MET A 161 -18.84 -4.85 0.66
CA MET A 161 -20.19 -5.15 1.15
C MET A 161 -20.52 -6.64 1.02
N ASP A 162 -20.04 -7.28 -0.05
CA ASP A 162 -20.15 -8.73 -0.24
C ASP A 162 -19.40 -9.51 0.83
N ASP A 163 -18.21 -9.06 1.24
CA ASP A 163 -17.48 -9.69 2.33
C ASP A 163 -18.23 -9.59 3.66
N LEU A 164 -18.78 -8.40 3.97
CA LEU A 164 -19.61 -8.22 5.16
C LEU A 164 -20.80 -9.20 5.15
N ARG A 165 -21.42 -9.40 3.98
CA ARG A 165 -22.56 -10.30 3.81
C ARG A 165 -22.16 -11.78 3.90
N LYS A 166 -21.10 -12.18 3.19
CA LYS A 166 -20.68 -13.58 2.96
C LYS A 166 -19.75 -14.13 4.05
N GLN A 167 -19.21 -13.29 4.94
CA GLN A 167 -18.32 -13.75 6.01
C GLN A 167 -18.96 -14.91 6.80
N GLY A 168 -18.25 -16.04 6.83
CA GLY A 168 -18.72 -17.31 7.41
C GLY A 168 -19.12 -17.18 8.88
N LEU A 169 -20.03 -18.04 9.32
CA LEU A 169 -20.55 -18.06 10.69
C LEU A 169 -19.38 -18.22 11.68
N PRO A 170 -19.11 -17.25 12.57
CA PRO A 170 -18.29 -17.49 13.76
C PRO A 170 -19.09 -18.37 14.73
N ASP A 171 -18.41 -19.00 15.69
CA ASP A 171 -19.06 -19.77 16.76
C ASP A 171 -20.07 -18.91 17.57
N SER A 172 -19.94 -17.58 17.53
CA SER A 172 -20.84 -16.63 18.20
C SER A 172 -21.16 -15.39 17.34
N LYS A 173 -22.44 -15.02 17.23
CA LYS A 173 -22.86 -13.76 16.58
C LYS A 173 -22.31 -12.55 17.34
N ILE A 174 -21.92 -11.51 16.59
CA ILE A 174 -21.47 -10.23 17.15
C ILE A 174 -22.72 -9.48 17.63
N GLU A 175 -22.83 -9.31 18.94
CA GLU A 175 -23.92 -8.58 19.59
C GLU A 175 -23.39 -7.47 20.50
N ILE A 176 -24.10 -6.34 20.51
CA ILE A 176 -23.78 -5.20 21.37
C ILE A 176 -24.55 -5.31 22.68
N ARG A 177 -23.85 -5.09 23.80
CA ARG A 177 -24.42 -4.96 25.14
C ARG A 177 -25.05 -3.58 25.29
N ILE A 178 -26.35 -3.47 24.97
CA ILE A 178 -27.11 -2.20 24.96
C ILE A 178 -26.95 -1.40 26.26
N VAL A 179 -26.84 -2.09 27.40
CA VAL A 179 -26.72 -1.47 28.73
C VAL A 179 -25.53 -0.50 28.83
N TYR A 180 -24.41 -0.80 28.17
CA TYR A 180 -23.22 0.04 28.20
C TYR A 180 -23.21 1.14 27.14
N CYS A 181 -24.16 1.15 26.19
CA CYS A 181 -24.19 2.13 25.10
C CYS A 181 -24.42 3.57 25.58
N PRO A 182 -25.43 3.89 26.43
CA PRO A 182 -25.67 5.27 26.84
C PRO A 182 -24.48 5.89 27.57
N VAL A 183 -23.86 5.12 28.47
CA VAL A 183 -22.67 5.56 29.24
C VAL A 183 -21.48 5.77 28.31
N SER A 184 -21.30 4.90 27.32
CA SER A 184 -20.21 5.02 26.34
C SER A 184 -20.41 6.24 25.42
N ILE A 185 -21.64 6.50 24.96
CA ILE A 185 -21.96 7.68 24.13
C ILE A 185 -21.71 8.97 24.92
N LEU A 186 -22.20 9.05 26.16
CA LEU A 186 -21.96 10.19 27.04
C LEU A 186 -20.46 10.47 27.17
N LEU A 187 -19.67 9.43 27.39
CA LEU A 187 -18.24 9.57 27.55
C LEU A 187 -17.53 9.96 26.25
N GLY A 188 -17.97 9.46 25.09
CA GLY A 188 -17.47 9.93 23.80
C GLY A 188 -17.70 11.42 23.58
N VAL A 189 -18.86 11.94 23.98
CA VAL A 189 -19.16 13.38 23.93
C VAL A 189 -18.24 14.16 24.87
N VAL A 190 -18.06 13.70 26.12
CA VAL A 190 -17.11 14.31 27.06
C VAL A 190 -15.69 14.30 26.51
N GLY A 191 -15.26 13.18 25.89
CA GLY A 191 -13.96 13.05 25.25
C GLY A 191 -13.76 14.09 24.15
N VAL A 192 -14.73 14.28 23.25
CA VAL A 192 -14.64 15.32 22.21
C VAL A 192 -14.60 16.72 22.82
N LEU A 193 -15.43 16.99 23.84
CA LEU A 193 -15.48 18.30 24.51
C LEU A 193 -14.16 18.67 25.20
N VAL A 194 -13.35 17.68 25.61
CA VAL A 194 -12.04 17.89 26.23
C VAL A 194 -10.93 17.87 25.19
N ASP A 195 -10.86 16.81 24.38
CA ASP A 195 -9.75 16.58 23.46
C ASP A 195 -9.72 17.63 22.35
N PHE A 196 -10.86 18.01 21.77
CA PHE A 196 -10.91 18.99 20.70
C PHE A 196 -10.28 20.34 21.08
N PRO A 197 -10.71 21.05 22.14
CA PRO A 197 -10.11 22.32 22.50
C PRO A 197 -8.66 22.15 22.97
N VAL A 198 -8.34 21.14 23.77
CA VAL A 198 -6.98 20.98 24.33
C VAL A 198 -5.96 20.66 23.24
N ILE A 199 -6.25 19.69 22.36
CA ILE A 199 -5.38 19.32 21.23
C ILE A 199 -5.23 20.50 20.27
N THR A 200 -6.31 21.25 20.01
CA THR A 200 -6.24 22.45 19.16
C THR A 200 -5.30 23.50 19.74
N VAL A 201 -5.36 23.75 21.05
CA VAL A 201 -4.46 24.68 21.73
C VAL A 201 -3.00 24.19 21.67
N ILE A 202 -2.75 22.90 21.93
CA ILE A 202 -1.40 22.31 21.85
C ILE A 202 -0.84 22.48 20.43
N ALA A 203 -1.63 22.12 19.41
CA ALA A 203 -1.23 22.25 18.01
C ALA A 203 -0.96 23.72 17.64
N ALA A 204 -1.80 24.66 18.08
CA ALA A 204 -1.61 26.08 17.84
C ALA A 204 -0.32 26.60 18.50
N LEU A 205 -0.03 26.20 19.74
CA LEU A 205 1.18 26.61 20.46
C LEU A 205 2.47 26.00 19.87
N LYS A 206 2.41 24.78 19.34
CA LYS A 206 3.54 24.10 18.69
C LYS A 206 3.74 24.51 17.23
N SER A 207 2.73 25.09 16.59
CA SER A 207 2.78 25.50 15.18
C SER A 207 3.91 26.50 14.84
N PRO A 208 4.22 27.53 15.66
CA PRO A 208 5.32 28.44 15.36
C PRO A 208 6.66 27.72 15.47
N TYR A 209 6.82 26.81 16.42
CA TYR A 209 8.03 26.00 16.56
C TYR A 209 8.24 25.12 15.32
N MET A 210 7.19 24.43 14.86
CA MET A 210 7.21 23.66 13.61
C MET A 210 7.57 24.53 12.39
N LEU A 211 7.03 25.75 12.33
CA LEU A 211 7.30 26.70 11.26
C LEU A 211 8.78 27.09 11.23
N PHE A 212 9.30 27.65 12.34
CA PHE A 212 10.67 28.14 12.41
C PHE A 212 11.70 27.01 12.32
N LYS A 213 11.48 25.88 13.00
CA LYS A 213 12.38 24.73 12.94
C LYS A 213 12.40 24.11 11.55
N GLY A 214 11.24 23.92 10.94
CA GLY A 214 11.14 23.38 9.59
C GLY A 214 11.78 24.30 8.55
N TRP A 215 11.57 25.61 8.65
CA TRP A 215 12.31 26.57 7.83
C TRP A 215 13.81 26.49 8.09
N HIS A 216 14.26 26.51 9.34
CA HIS A 216 15.69 26.42 9.65
C HIS A 216 16.33 25.17 9.02
N ARG A 217 15.66 24.02 9.12
CA ARG A 217 16.10 22.77 8.51
C ARG A 217 16.09 22.84 6.98
N LEU A 218 15.03 23.36 6.36
CA LEU A 218 14.96 23.53 4.91
C LEU A 218 16.03 24.50 4.38
N PHE A 219 16.30 25.59 5.10
CA PHE A 219 17.40 26.51 4.79
C PHE A 219 18.76 25.84 4.96
N GLN A 220 18.96 25.02 6.01
CA GLN A 220 20.19 24.23 6.17
C GLN A 220 20.33 23.17 5.09
N ASP A 221 19.25 22.52 4.65
CA ASP A 221 19.28 21.55 3.55
C ASP A 221 19.59 22.22 2.21
N CYS A 222 19.18 23.49 2.03
CA CYS A 222 19.56 24.32 0.89
C CYS A 222 21.03 24.77 0.94
N VAL A 223 21.58 25.09 2.12
CA VAL A 223 22.92 25.68 2.29
C VAL A 223 24.02 24.63 2.53
N GLY A 224 23.72 23.53 3.22
CA GLY A 224 24.67 22.53 3.71
C GLY A 224 24.94 21.35 2.77
N ARG A 225 24.32 21.30 1.58
CA ARG A 225 24.62 20.29 0.55
C ARG A 225 25.92 20.63 -0.20
N GLU A 226 27.08 20.38 0.41
CA GLU A 226 28.41 20.47 -0.23
C GLU A 226 28.89 19.12 -0.83
N GLY A 227 27.98 18.26 -1.30
CA GLY A 227 28.32 16.95 -1.88
C GLY A 227 28.09 16.88 -3.40
N PRO A 228 28.65 15.86 -4.10
CA PRO A 228 28.59 15.69 -5.56
C PRO A 228 27.17 15.50 -6.17
N PHE A 229 26.12 15.60 -5.35
CA PHE A 229 24.71 15.65 -5.76
C PHE A 229 24.18 17.09 -5.88
N LEU A 230 25.07 18.08 -5.95
CA LEU A 230 24.79 19.46 -6.39
C LEU A 230 24.51 19.52 -7.90
N GLU A 231 23.71 18.59 -8.41
CA GLU A 231 23.07 18.84 -9.69
C GLU A 231 22.10 20.00 -9.46
N THR A 232 22.18 21.01 -10.33
CA THR A 232 21.31 22.21 -10.46
C THR A 232 19.80 21.93 -10.46
N ILE A 233 19.44 20.66 -10.38
CA ILE A 233 18.15 20.00 -10.41
C ILE A 233 17.33 20.17 -9.12
N CYS A 234 17.96 20.12 -7.94
CA CYS A 234 17.22 20.08 -6.66
C CYS A 234 16.95 21.45 -6.03
N VAL A 235 17.69 22.50 -6.43
CA VAL A 235 17.57 23.85 -5.86
C VAL A 235 16.18 24.47 -6.08
N PRO A 236 15.56 24.35 -7.27
CA PRO A 236 14.20 24.83 -7.50
C PRO A 236 13.16 24.13 -6.60
N PHE A 237 13.30 22.83 -6.36
CA PHE A 237 12.40 22.07 -5.47
C PHE A 237 12.55 22.46 -4.01
N ALA A 238 13.78 22.70 -3.56
CA ALA A 238 14.03 23.12 -2.18
C ALA A 238 13.47 24.53 -1.91
N GLY A 239 13.60 25.45 -2.87
CA GLY A 239 12.97 26.77 -2.79
C GLY A 239 11.43 26.71 -2.74
N LEU A 240 10.82 25.83 -3.54
CA LEU A 240 9.37 25.61 -3.51
C LEU A 240 8.92 25.00 -2.17
N ALA A 241 9.70 24.07 -1.60
CA ALA A 241 9.41 23.48 -0.30
C ALA A 241 9.45 24.51 0.84
N ILE A 242 10.40 25.45 0.83
CA ILE A 242 10.47 26.57 1.78
C ILE A 242 9.21 27.44 1.70
N LEU A 243 8.75 27.75 0.48
CA LEU A 243 7.58 28.57 0.24
C LEU A 243 6.27 27.88 0.67
N LEU A 244 6.16 26.58 0.43
CA LEU A 244 4.97 25.79 0.77
C LEU A 244 4.94 25.32 2.24
N TRP A 245 6.04 25.44 2.98
CA TRP A 245 6.12 24.99 4.37
C TRP A 245 5.06 25.59 5.30
N PRO A 246 4.72 26.91 5.25
CA PRO A 246 3.66 27.47 6.08
C PRO A 246 2.29 26.82 5.83
N LEU A 247 2.00 26.45 4.57
CA LEU A 247 0.78 25.73 4.22
C LEU A 247 0.78 24.32 4.81
N ALA A 248 1.94 23.64 4.82
CA ALA A 248 2.08 22.34 5.47
C ALA A 248 1.85 22.42 6.99
N VAL A 249 2.34 23.48 7.65
CA VAL A 249 2.08 23.73 9.08
C VAL A 249 0.60 23.98 9.34
N ALA A 250 -0.06 24.82 8.53
CA ALA A 250 -1.50 25.05 8.63
C ALA A 250 -2.30 23.74 8.43
N GLY A 251 -1.91 22.92 7.45
CA GLY A 251 -2.48 21.60 7.22
C GLY A 251 -2.30 20.66 8.42
N ALA A 252 -1.14 20.67 9.07
CA ALA A 252 -0.89 19.87 10.27
C ALA A 252 -1.76 20.29 11.46
N VAL A 253 -2.00 21.60 11.65
CA VAL A 253 -2.93 22.10 12.67
C VAL A 253 -4.36 21.65 12.38
N LEU A 254 -4.84 21.83 11.15
CA LEU A 254 -6.17 21.38 10.74
C LEU A 254 -6.34 19.86 10.89
N ALA A 255 -5.34 19.08 10.50
CA ALA A 255 -5.33 17.64 10.68
C ALA A 255 -5.41 17.26 12.17
N SER A 256 -4.67 17.96 13.03
CA SER A 256 -4.72 17.75 14.49
C SER A 256 -6.11 18.03 15.07
N MET A 257 -6.76 19.10 14.62
CA MET A 257 -8.14 19.44 15.03
C MET A 257 -9.13 18.34 14.64
N ILE A 258 -9.01 17.82 13.42
CA ILE A 258 -9.87 16.73 12.93
C ILE A 258 -9.59 15.44 13.72
N SER A 259 -8.32 15.09 13.91
CA SER A 259 -7.91 13.91 14.67
C SER A 259 -8.40 13.96 16.12
N ALA A 260 -8.43 15.13 16.75
CA ALA A 260 -8.89 15.31 18.13
C ALA A 260 -10.33 14.81 18.34
N ILE A 261 -11.21 14.99 17.35
CA ILE A 261 -12.59 14.50 17.41
C ILE A 261 -12.61 12.97 17.49
N PHE A 262 -11.83 12.30 16.64
CA PHE A 262 -11.76 10.84 16.62
C PHE A 262 -11.08 10.27 17.88
N LEU A 263 -10.01 10.92 18.34
CA LEU A 263 -9.33 10.59 19.61
C LEU A 263 -10.32 10.66 20.78
N GLY A 264 -11.07 11.76 20.90
CA GLY A 264 -12.07 11.93 21.96
C GLY A 264 -13.21 10.93 21.88
N LEU A 265 -13.75 10.66 20.68
CA LEU A 265 -14.81 9.66 20.49
C LEU A 265 -14.37 8.25 20.88
N TYR A 266 -13.08 7.92 20.76
CA TYR A 266 -12.56 6.61 21.13
C TYR A 266 -12.68 6.31 22.64
N ALA A 267 -12.90 7.32 23.49
CA ALA A 267 -13.25 7.11 24.90
C ALA A 267 -14.50 6.24 25.05
N ALA A 268 -15.48 6.38 24.14
CA ALA A 268 -16.67 5.54 24.09
C ALA A 268 -16.32 4.07 23.88
N VAL A 269 -15.36 3.79 22.98
CA VAL A 269 -14.90 2.43 22.68
C VAL A 269 -14.22 1.81 23.89
N VAL A 270 -13.34 2.56 24.56
CA VAL A 270 -12.66 2.08 25.77
C VAL A 270 -13.66 1.78 26.89
N CYS A 271 -14.59 2.69 27.15
CA CYS A 271 -15.64 2.49 28.16
C CYS A 271 -16.48 1.25 27.87
N TYR A 272 -16.85 1.05 26.61
CA TYR A 272 -17.63 -0.11 26.17
C TYR A 272 -16.85 -1.44 26.30
N GLN A 273 -15.57 -1.46 25.87
CA GLN A 273 -14.72 -2.65 25.92
C GLN A 273 -14.39 -3.06 27.36
N GLU A 274 -13.98 -2.09 28.19
CA GLU A 274 -13.60 -2.32 29.58
C GLU A 274 -14.80 -2.37 30.53
N SER A 275 -16.00 -2.08 30.02
CA SER A 275 -17.26 -1.99 30.77
C SER A 275 -17.10 -1.09 32.02
N SER A 276 -16.36 0.01 31.87
CA SER A 276 -15.92 0.86 32.97
C SER A 276 -15.84 2.33 32.56
N PHE A 277 -16.67 3.14 33.19
CA PHE A 277 -16.68 4.60 33.01
C PHE A 277 -15.33 5.24 33.40
N TYR A 278 -14.76 4.80 34.51
CA TYR A 278 -13.48 5.31 35.02
C TYR A 278 -12.34 5.07 34.03
N LEU A 279 -12.26 3.89 33.42
CA LEU A 279 -11.20 3.57 32.45
C LEU A 279 -11.34 4.38 31.17
N GLY A 280 -12.57 4.69 30.75
CA GLY A 280 -12.78 5.61 29.65
C GLY A 280 -12.36 7.05 29.99
N LEU A 281 -12.60 7.54 31.21
CA LEU A 281 -12.06 8.84 31.67
C LEU A 281 -10.53 8.84 31.69
N CYS A 282 -9.91 7.76 32.18
CA CYS A 282 -8.46 7.59 32.10
C CYS A 282 -7.97 7.63 30.65
N TYR A 283 -8.72 7.10 29.69
CA TYR A 283 -8.35 7.18 28.28
C TYR A 283 -8.33 8.62 27.77
N ILE A 284 -9.31 9.46 28.10
CA ILE A 284 -9.33 10.88 27.67
C ILE A 284 -8.04 11.58 28.10
N VAL A 285 -7.67 11.43 29.37
CA VAL A 285 -6.43 12.01 29.92
C VAL A 285 -5.19 11.41 29.24
N SER A 286 -5.16 10.10 29.02
CA SER A 286 -4.06 9.42 28.32
C SER A 286 -3.97 9.80 26.85
N ALA A 287 -5.07 10.11 26.18
CA ALA A 287 -5.11 10.50 24.77
C ALA A 287 -4.38 11.84 24.57
N LEU A 288 -4.57 12.79 25.49
CA LEU A 288 -3.82 14.05 25.51
C LEU A 288 -2.31 13.81 25.68
N SER A 289 -1.94 12.92 26.59
CA SER A 289 -0.53 12.53 26.80
C SER A 289 0.08 11.91 25.56
N ILE A 290 -0.64 11.01 24.89
CA ILE A 290 -0.21 10.36 23.64
C ILE A 290 -0.05 11.39 22.51
N PHE A 291 -0.99 12.32 22.36
CA PHE A 291 -0.91 13.35 21.32
C PHE A 291 0.27 14.32 21.56
N ASP A 292 0.46 14.74 22.81
CA ASP A 292 1.53 15.64 23.19
C ASP A 292 2.91 14.99 23.02
N GLU A 293 3.07 13.73 23.44
CA GLU A 293 4.27 12.91 23.22
C GLU A 293 4.57 12.74 21.72
N TYR A 294 3.56 12.35 20.92
CA TYR A 294 3.71 12.21 19.46
C TYR A 294 4.10 13.51 18.77
N SER A 295 3.49 14.63 19.16
CA SER A 295 3.84 15.93 18.59
C SER A 295 5.21 16.43 19.07
N ASN A 296 5.67 16.05 20.26
CA ASN A 296 7.04 16.28 20.68
C ASN A 296 8.03 15.51 19.82
N ASP A 297 7.76 14.23 19.56
CA ASP A 297 8.61 13.38 18.71
C ASP A 297 8.72 13.91 17.28
N ILE A 298 7.60 14.31 16.66
CA ILE A 298 7.60 14.92 15.31
C ILE A 298 8.47 16.17 15.26
N LEU A 299 8.49 16.92 16.35
CA LEU A 299 9.19 18.19 16.46
C LEU A 299 10.59 18.03 17.08
N ASP A 300 11.09 16.81 17.29
CA ASP A 300 12.28 16.47 18.09
C ASP A 300 12.43 17.37 19.35
N LEU A 301 11.33 17.53 20.09
CA LEU A 301 11.30 18.18 21.41
C LEU A 301 11.69 17.15 22.50
N PRO A 302 11.95 17.58 23.76
CA PRO A 302 12.27 16.65 24.85
C PRO A 302 11.25 15.52 24.99
N GLU A 303 11.74 14.30 25.21
CA GLU A 303 10.91 13.10 25.34
C GLU A 303 9.93 13.23 26.51
N GLY A 304 8.69 12.77 26.28
CA GLY A 304 7.62 12.74 27.27
C GLY A 304 6.49 13.73 27.00
N SER A 305 5.54 13.79 27.93
CA SER A 305 4.38 14.67 27.86
C SER A 305 4.19 15.41 29.18
N CYS A 306 3.62 16.62 29.12
CA CYS A 306 3.19 17.36 30.30
C CYS A 306 1.91 16.81 30.94
N PHE A 307 1.20 15.89 30.26
CA PHE A 307 -0.03 15.27 30.75
C PHE A 307 0.25 13.91 31.41
N PRO A 308 -0.50 13.56 32.46
CA PRO A 308 -0.40 12.24 33.08
C PRO A 308 -0.90 11.16 32.12
N LYS A 309 -0.33 9.95 32.25
CA LYS A 309 -0.66 8.78 31.40
C LYS A 309 -1.29 7.65 32.22
N PRO A 310 -2.54 7.82 32.71
CA PRO A 310 -3.21 6.80 33.52
C PRO A 310 -3.49 5.51 32.73
N LYS A 311 -3.39 4.36 33.39
CA LYS A 311 -3.71 3.07 32.78
C LYS A 311 -5.21 2.97 32.51
N TYR A 312 -5.58 2.88 31.23
CA TYR A 312 -6.98 2.81 30.79
C TYR A 312 -7.41 1.43 30.25
N ARG A 313 -6.50 0.46 30.19
CA ARG A 313 -6.81 -0.94 29.84
C ARG A 313 -6.38 -1.90 30.94
N ARG A 314 -7.23 -2.88 31.26
CA ARG A 314 -6.88 -3.93 32.24
C ARG A 314 -5.95 -4.98 31.65
N ASN A 315 -6.21 -5.39 30.39
CA ASN A 315 -5.44 -6.42 29.68
C ASN A 315 -5.05 -5.94 28.27
N PRO A 316 -3.88 -5.31 28.08
CA PRO A 316 -3.50 -4.76 26.77
C PRO A 316 -3.28 -5.83 25.68
N GLY A 317 -3.20 -7.12 26.02
CA GLY A 317 -2.86 -8.20 25.09
C GLY A 317 -4.01 -9.09 24.59
N LEU A 318 -5.26 -8.91 25.02
CA LEU A 318 -6.35 -9.86 24.73
C LEU A 318 -7.49 -9.35 23.83
N SER A 319 -7.43 -8.12 23.32
CA SER A 319 -8.42 -7.64 22.34
C SER A 319 -8.04 -8.12 20.94
N GLY A 320 -8.88 -8.98 20.37
CA GLY A 320 -8.61 -9.76 19.15
C GLY A 320 -8.24 -8.94 17.91
N SER A 321 -7.37 -9.57 17.11
CA SER A 321 -7.15 -9.43 15.66
C SER A 321 -7.18 -8.00 15.05
N ASN A 322 -6.01 -7.60 14.54
CA ASN A 322 -5.70 -6.40 13.72
C ASN A 322 -5.21 -5.13 14.42
N SER A 323 -4.44 -5.24 15.51
CA SER A 323 -3.50 -4.16 15.87
C SER A 323 -2.07 -4.55 15.50
N PHE A 324 -1.60 -4.03 14.36
CA PHE A 324 -0.19 -3.98 13.99
C PHE A 324 0.57 -3.00 14.90
N SER A 325 0.67 -3.32 16.19
CA SER A 325 1.44 -2.55 17.15
C SER A 325 2.36 -3.45 17.94
N ARG A 326 3.59 -3.56 17.41
CA ARG A 326 4.87 -3.49 18.12
C ARG A 326 4.83 -3.93 19.59
N ALA A 327 5.06 -5.21 19.82
CA ALA A 327 5.59 -5.69 21.09
C ALA A 327 7.12 -5.70 21.01
N GLY A 328 7.78 -5.08 21.99
CA GLY A 328 9.22 -5.20 22.20
C GLY A 328 9.98 -3.89 22.16
N SER A 329 9.98 -3.18 23.29
CA SER A 329 11.11 -2.35 23.69
C SER A 329 12.36 -3.24 23.75
N SER A 330 13.16 -3.25 22.67
CA SER A 330 14.59 -3.46 22.78
C SER A 330 15.26 -2.09 22.65
N LYS A 331 15.70 -1.56 23.79
CA LYS A 331 16.71 -0.51 23.82
C LYS A 331 17.99 -1.06 23.19
N HIS A 332 18.13 -0.88 21.88
CA HIS A 332 19.44 -0.73 21.27
C HIS A 332 19.40 0.52 20.41
N GLN A 333 19.98 1.56 20.99
CA GLN A 333 20.55 2.71 20.30
C GLN A 333 21.26 2.19 19.03
N PRO A 334 20.98 2.69 17.81
CA PRO A 334 21.78 2.32 16.67
C PRO A 334 23.19 2.82 16.92
N SER A 335 24.08 1.90 17.26
CA SER A 335 25.51 2.14 17.29
C SER A 335 25.89 2.74 15.95
N ARG A 336 26.48 3.94 15.99
CA ARG A 336 27.27 4.50 14.89
C ARG A 336 28.43 3.55 14.61
N SER A 337 28.17 2.50 13.86
CA SER A 337 29.17 1.65 13.23
C SER A 337 29.11 1.94 11.74
N GLY A 338 30.18 2.57 11.23
CA GLY A 338 30.35 2.83 9.80
C GLY A 338 30.13 1.55 9.00
N SER A 339 29.09 1.54 8.19
CA SER A 339 28.78 0.42 7.31
C SER A 339 28.96 0.89 5.87
N LEU A 340 29.85 0.18 5.19
CA LEU A 340 30.20 0.32 3.79
C LEU A 340 28.96 0.58 2.92
N ARG A 341 29.02 1.65 2.12
CA ARG A 341 28.06 1.95 1.06
C ARG A 341 28.00 0.79 0.07
N ALA A 342 27.06 -0.12 0.26
CA ALA A 342 26.54 -0.89 -0.86
C ALA A 342 25.68 0.06 -1.71
N PRO A 343 25.82 0.06 -3.06
CA PRO A 343 24.95 0.84 -3.92
C PRO A 343 23.52 0.33 -3.75
N MET A 344 22.68 1.09 -3.05
CA MET A 344 21.27 0.78 -2.84
C MET A 344 20.49 1.20 -4.09
N ILE A 345 19.86 0.23 -4.74
CA ILE A 345 18.92 0.49 -5.83
C ILE A 345 17.57 0.84 -5.19
N GLU A 346 17.13 2.09 -5.36
CA GLU A 346 15.77 2.51 -4.98
C GLU A 346 14.81 1.97 -6.06
N LEU A 347 13.96 1.01 -5.68
CA LEU A 347 13.02 0.38 -6.60
C LEU A 347 11.78 1.25 -6.80
N LYS A 348 11.39 1.51 -8.05
CA LYS A 348 10.18 2.28 -8.32
C LYS A 348 8.93 1.43 -8.05
N PRO A 349 7.93 1.95 -7.31
CA PRO A 349 6.70 1.21 -6.99
C PRO A 349 6.01 0.57 -8.20
N LEU A 350 5.90 1.34 -9.28
CA LEU A 350 5.18 0.93 -10.48
C LEU A 350 5.93 -0.15 -11.27
N GLU A 351 7.26 -0.08 -11.33
CA GLU A 351 8.09 -1.09 -12.01
C GLU A 351 8.00 -2.44 -11.29
N LEU A 352 7.95 -2.44 -9.94
CA LEU A 352 7.72 -3.65 -9.16
C LEU A 352 6.36 -4.29 -9.43
N LEU A 353 5.32 -3.46 -9.53
CA LEU A 353 3.97 -3.93 -9.79
C LEU A 353 3.83 -4.48 -11.22
N ASP A 354 4.51 -3.87 -12.19
CA ASP A 354 4.58 -4.36 -13.56
C ASP A 354 5.32 -5.69 -13.66
N GLY A 355 6.45 -5.83 -12.96
CA GLY A 355 7.16 -7.11 -12.83
C GLY A 355 6.28 -8.21 -12.23
N PHE A 356 5.51 -7.86 -11.19
CA PHE A 356 4.56 -8.79 -10.56
C PHE A 356 3.43 -9.23 -11.51
N PHE A 357 2.85 -8.31 -12.27
CA PHE A 357 1.80 -8.65 -13.24
C PHE A 357 2.33 -9.45 -14.42
N SER A 358 3.55 -9.18 -14.87
CA SER A 358 4.23 -10.00 -15.88
C SER A 358 4.40 -11.45 -15.39
N GLU A 359 4.77 -11.63 -14.12
CA GLU A 359 4.85 -12.96 -13.51
C GLU A 359 3.48 -13.62 -13.36
N CYS A 360 2.44 -12.88 -12.98
CA CYS A 360 1.06 -13.38 -12.94
C CYS A 360 0.59 -13.89 -14.31
N ARG A 361 0.93 -13.17 -15.39
CA ARG A 361 0.66 -13.61 -16.76
C ARG A 361 1.37 -14.92 -17.06
N ARG A 362 2.69 -14.98 -16.83
CA ARG A 362 3.51 -16.17 -17.10
C ARG A 362 3.00 -17.41 -16.36
N GLN A 363 2.62 -17.26 -15.09
CA GLN A 363 2.06 -18.35 -14.29
C GLN A 363 0.63 -18.70 -14.71
N GLY A 364 -0.19 -17.71 -15.07
CA GLY A 364 -1.52 -17.93 -15.61
C GLY A 364 -1.51 -18.80 -16.87
N GLU A 365 -0.59 -18.55 -17.80
CA GLU A 365 -0.39 -19.38 -18.99
C GLU A 365 -0.05 -20.83 -18.64
N PHE A 366 0.84 -21.05 -17.66
CA PHE A 366 1.19 -22.39 -17.19
C PHE A 366 -0.01 -23.12 -16.56
N LEU A 367 -0.79 -22.43 -15.73
CA LEU A 367 -1.96 -23.00 -15.06
C LEU A 367 -3.10 -23.34 -16.04
N VAL A 368 -3.19 -22.64 -17.17
CA VAL A 368 -4.10 -22.99 -18.28
C VAL A 368 -3.64 -24.29 -18.95
N LEU A 369 -2.33 -24.43 -19.20
CA LEU A 369 -1.78 -25.66 -19.79
C LEU A 369 -1.92 -26.88 -18.88
N GLU A 370 -1.83 -26.68 -17.56
CA GLU A 370 -2.06 -27.73 -16.55
C GLU A 370 -3.56 -28.09 -16.40
N GLY A 371 -4.46 -27.34 -17.04
CA GLY A 371 -5.91 -27.54 -16.95
C GLY A 371 -6.51 -27.13 -15.60
N LEU A 372 -5.74 -26.47 -14.73
CA LEU A 372 -6.22 -25.92 -13.46
C LEU A 372 -7.06 -24.65 -13.67
N ILE A 373 -6.89 -23.96 -14.80
CA ILE A 373 -7.61 -22.75 -15.18
C ILE A 373 -8.17 -22.92 -16.60
N THR A 374 -9.40 -22.49 -16.82
CA THR A 374 -10.06 -22.53 -18.13
C THR A 374 -10.04 -21.16 -18.81
N VAL A 375 -10.04 -21.13 -20.15
CA VAL A 375 -10.16 -19.89 -20.94
C VAL A 375 -11.45 -19.13 -20.61
N LYS A 376 -12.52 -19.86 -20.28
CA LYS A 376 -13.78 -19.25 -19.82
C LYS A 376 -13.59 -18.44 -18.54
N GLU A 377 -12.78 -18.90 -17.59
CA GLU A 377 -12.49 -18.16 -16.35
C GLU A 377 -11.67 -16.89 -16.60
N ILE A 378 -10.81 -16.88 -17.61
CA ILE A 378 -10.07 -15.69 -18.07
C ILE A 378 -11.04 -14.64 -18.63
N VAL A 379 -12.01 -15.08 -19.44
CA VAL A 379 -13.06 -14.20 -19.99
C VAL A 379 -14.02 -13.73 -18.90
N ASP A 380 -14.39 -14.62 -17.98
CA ASP A 380 -15.27 -14.30 -16.84
C ASP A 380 -14.59 -13.35 -15.84
N ALA A 381 -13.26 -13.38 -15.73
CA ALA A 381 -12.48 -12.40 -14.95
C ALA A 381 -12.62 -10.97 -15.50
N LYS A 382 -12.73 -10.81 -16.83
CA LYS A 382 -12.97 -9.51 -17.48
C LYS A 382 -14.37 -8.97 -17.21
N SER A 383 -15.35 -9.86 -17.03
CA SER A 383 -16.75 -9.50 -16.73
C SER A 383 -17.08 -9.54 -15.23
N ASN A 384 -16.08 -9.70 -14.36
CA ASN A 384 -16.20 -9.81 -12.90
C ASN A 384 -17.27 -10.83 -12.43
N LYS A 385 -17.41 -11.95 -13.13
CA LYS A 385 -18.23 -13.05 -12.61
C LYS A 385 -17.51 -13.77 -11.49
N GLU A 386 -18.28 -14.45 -10.63
CA GLU A 386 -17.74 -15.19 -9.47
C GLU A 386 -16.69 -16.25 -9.88
N SER A 387 -16.83 -16.84 -11.07
CA SER A 387 -15.86 -17.75 -11.69
C SER A 387 -14.50 -17.11 -12.03
N GLY A 388 -14.46 -15.78 -12.19
CA GLY A 388 -13.24 -15.01 -12.43
C GLY A 388 -12.38 -14.75 -11.18
N THR A 389 -12.84 -15.16 -9.99
CA THR A 389 -12.14 -14.95 -8.71
C THR A 389 -10.80 -15.69 -8.66
N VAL A 390 -10.72 -16.87 -9.29
CA VAL A 390 -9.48 -17.65 -9.38
C VAL A 390 -8.42 -16.90 -10.18
N ILE A 391 -8.82 -16.16 -11.22
CA ILE A 391 -7.91 -15.35 -12.04
C ILE A 391 -7.53 -14.06 -11.33
N THR A 392 -8.52 -13.33 -10.79
CA THR A 392 -8.32 -11.98 -10.22
C THR A 392 -7.64 -12.00 -8.85
N ILE A 393 -7.85 -13.04 -8.06
CA ILE A 393 -7.30 -13.18 -6.70
C ILE A 393 -6.40 -14.41 -6.59
N GLY A 394 -6.83 -15.55 -7.13
CA GLY A 394 -6.10 -16.82 -7.00
C GLY A 394 -4.71 -16.80 -7.66
N VAL A 395 -4.62 -16.44 -8.94
CA VAL A 395 -3.34 -16.40 -9.69
C VAL A 395 -2.34 -15.43 -9.05
N PRO A 396 -2.71 -14.18 -8.69
CA PRO A 396 -1.79 -13.29 -7.99
C PRO A 396 -1.39 -13.81 -6.60
N ALA A 397 -2.31 -14.45 -5.85
CA ALA A 397 -1.98 -15.07 -4.57
C ALA A 397 -0.98 -16.22 -4.75
N TYR A 398 -1.15 -17.03 -5.79
CA TYR A 398 -0.23 -18.10 -6.14
C TYR A 398 1.16 -17.57 -6.52
N CYS A 399 1.24 -16.46 -7.25
CA CYS A 399 2.52 -15.82 -7.58
C CYS A 399 3.23 -15.29 -6.33
N LEU A 400 2.50 -14.63 -5.42
CA LEU A 400 3.05 -14.21 -4.12
C LEU A 400 3.53 -15.40 -3.31
N TYR A 401 2.78 -16.50 -3.28
CA TYR A 401 3.17 -17.74 -2.62
C TYR A 401 4.50 -18.27 -3.15
N GLN A 402 4.66 -18.33 -4.48
CA GLN A 402 5.91 -18.80 -5.09
C GLN A 402 7.10 -17.90 -4.74
N SER A 403 6.92 -16.57 -4.74
CA SER A 403 7.96 -15.64 -4.31
C SER A 403 8.33 -15.84 -2.84
N LEU A 404 7.33 -16.02 -1.96
CA LEU A 404 7.55 -16.29 -0.53
C LEU A 404 8.29 -17.61 -0.30
N LEU A 405 7.89 -18.67 -0.98
CA LEU A 405 8.52 -19.99 -0.89
C LEU A 405 9.98 -19.94 -1.36
N ARG A 406 10.24 -19.28 -2.49
CA ARG A 406 11.60 -19.06 -3.00
C ARG A 406 12.46 -18.29 -2.00
N SER A 407 11.91 -17.25 -1.41
CA SER A 407 12.58 -16.42 -0.39
C SER A 407 12.89 -17.21 0.89
N ALA A 408 11.93 -18.03 1.34
CA ALA A 408 12.10 -18.90 2.50
C ALA A 408 13.21 -19.93 2.29
N LYS A 409 13.26 -20.56 1.10
CA LYS A 409 14.31 -21.52 0.71
C LYS A 409 15.68 -20.85 0.58
N ALA A 410 15.73 -19.64 0.02
CA ALA A 410 16.97 -18.88 -0.15
C ALA A 410 17.49 -18.25 1.16
N ASN A 411 16.71 -18.31 2.25
CA ASN A 411 17.05 -17.69 3.54
C ASN A 411 17.40 -16.20 3.41
N THR A 412 16.69 -15.48 2.53
CA THR A 412 16.88 -14.03 2.34
C THR A 412 16.20 -13.23 3.44
N ALA A 413 16.75 -12.05 3.77
CA ALA A 413 16.16 -11.15 4.75
C ALA A 413 14.85 -10.53 4.22
N GLY A 414 14.83 -10.21 2.92
CA GLY A 414 13.70 -9.67 2.19
C GLY A 414 12.85 -10.69 1.44
N LEU A 415 12.04 -10.19 0.51
CA LEU A 415 11.26 -10.93 -0.48
C LEU A 415 12.02 -10.97 -1.81
N LEU A 416 12.32 -12.16 -2.31
CA LEU A 416 12.98 -12.38 -3.58
C LEU A 416 11.95 -12.43 -4.72
N LEU A 417 12.07 -11.49 -5.66
CA LEU A 417 11.24 -11.43 -6.87
C LEU A 417 11.68 -12.46 -7.93
N ALA A 418 10.89 -12.57 -9.00
CA ALA A 418 11.14 -13.50 -10.10
C ALA A 418 12.51 -13.29 -10.77
N ASP A 419 12.94 -12.03 -10.90
CA ASP A 419 14.20 -11.56 -11.49
C ASP A 419 15.43 -11.69 -10.55
N ASN A 420 15.27 -12.29 -9.37
CA ASN A 420 16.26 -12.33 -8.27
C ASN A 420 16.51 -10.99 -7.57
N THR A 421 15.69 -9.97 -7.80
CA THR A 421 15.76 -8.73 -7.03
C THR A 421 15.20 -8.99 -5.62
N GLU A 422 16.00 -8.69 -4.59
CA GLU A 422 15.55 -8.81 -3.19
C GLU A 422 14.92 -7.50 -2.72
N ILE A 423 13.68 -7.53 -2.24
CA ILE A 423 13.01 -6.40 -1.58
C ILE A 423 13.14 -6.57 -0.06
N THR A 424 13.93 -5.71 0.55
CA THR A 424 14.12 -5.57 2.00
C THR A 424 13.40 -4.33 2.52
N THR A 425 13.32 -4.17 3.84
CA THR A 425 12.79 -2.94 4.46
C THR A 425 13.61 -1.69 4.12
N LEU A 426 14.84 -1.85 3.60
CA LEU A 426 15.77 -0.76 3.32
C LEU A 426 15.75 -0.30 1.85
N ASN A 427 15.38 -1.17 0.90
CA ASN A 427 15.33 -0.84 -0.53
C ASN A 427 13.91 -0.82 -1.11
N ARG A 428 12.89 -1.11 -0.28
CA ARG A 428 11.48 -1.01 -0.66
C ARG A 428 11.12 0.41 -1.12
N PRO A 429 10.11 0.55 -1.98
CA PRO A 429 9.59 1.87 -2.30
C PRO A 429 9.06 2.57 -1.05
N LYS A 430 9.28 3.89 -0.94
CA LYS A 430 8.92 4.71 0.23
C LYS A 430 7.41 4.96 0.41
N ASP A 431 6.58 4.32 -0.40
CA ASP A 431 5.14 4.51 -0.36
C ASP A 431 4.50 3.66 0.76
N THR A 432 3.71 4.31 1.62
CA THR A 432 3.01 3.74 2.77
C THR A 432 2.20 2.48 2.43
N ILE A 433 1.74 2.37 1.18
CA ILE A 433 0.98 1.21 0.69
C ILE A 433 1.83 -0.07 0.74
N TYR A 434 3.13 0.01 0.43
CA TYR A 434 4.02 -1.16 0.46
C TYR A 434 4.32 -1.60 1.88
N ASP A 435 4.37 -0.66 2.83
CA ASP A 435 4.55 -0.96 4.25
C ASP A 435 3.41 -1.80 4.82
N TRP A 436 2.18 -1.51 4.37
CA TRP A 436 0.98 -2.24 4.79
C TRP A 436 0.97 -3.70 4.31
N PHE A 437 1.58 -4.01 3.17
CA PHE A 437 1.55 -5.37 2.59
C PHE A 437 2.85 -6.15 2.79
N LEU A 438 4.01 -5.49 2.80
CA LEU A 438 5.30 -6.17 2.90
C LEU A 438 5.47 -6.86 4.25
N ASN A 439 5.13 -6.20 5.35
CA ASN A 439 5.28 -6.78 6.69
C ASN A 439 4.44 -8.06 6.86
N PRO A 440 3.14 -8.08 6.52
CA PRO A 440 2.36 -9.32 6.49
C PRO A 440 2.96 -10.43 5.64
N LEU A 441 3.49 -10.09 4.46
CA LEU A 441 4.12 -11.06 3.56
C LEU A 441 5.41 -11.65 4.17
N LEU A 442 6.25 -10.82 4.80
CA LEU A 442 7.44 -11.29 5.50
C LEU A 442 7.09 -12.22 6.67
N VAL A 443 6.02 -11.92 7.42
CA VAL A 443 5.53 -12.83 8.47
C VAL A 443 5.10 -14.18 7.88
N ILE A 444 4.42 -14.20 6.74
CA ILE A 444 4.03 -15.45 6.08
C ILE A 444 5.27 -16.20 5.55
N LYS A 445 6.28 -15.49 5.01
CA LYS A 445 7.57 -16.09 4.62
C LYS A 445 8.20 -16.83 5.79
N ASP A 446 8.26 -16.19 6.95
CA ASP A 446 8.87 -16.78 8.14
C ASP A 446 8.03 -17.97 8.67
N GLN A 447 6.70 -17.92 8.52
CA GLN A 447 5.83 -19.06 8.82
C GLN A 447 6.06 -20.25 7.88
N ILE A 448 6.12 -20.02 6.56
CA ILE A 448 6.42 -21.07 5.57
C ILE A 448 7.78 -21.70 5.85
N ARG A 449 8.77 -20.87 6.19
CA ARG A 449 10.10 -21.33 6.60
C ARG A 449 10.05 -22.18 7.87
N ALA A 450 9.39 -21.70 8.91
CA ALA A 450 9.29 -22.41 10.19
C ALA A 450 8.55 -23.75 10.05
N GLN A 451 7.58 -23.83 9.13
CA GLN A 451 6.82 -25.05 8.87
C GLN A 451 7.63 -26.16 8.19
N ASN A 452 8.78 -25.85 7.56
CA ASN A 452 9.63 -26.82 6.84
C ASN A 452 8.81 -27.78 5.95
N LEU A 453 8.12 -27.21 4.95
CA LEU A 453 7.21 -27.96 4.07
C LEU A 453 7.96 -29.01 3.23
N THR A 454 7.32 -30.16 3.01
CA THR A 454 7.77 -31.14 2.00
C THR A 454 7.38 -30.70 0.60
N GLU A 455 8.01 -31.24 -0.45
CA GLU A 455 7.66 -30.88 -1.85
C GLU A 455 6.17 -31.14 -2.17
N ALA A 456 5.58 -32.18 -1.58
CA ALA A 456 4.15 -32.47 -1.73
C ALA A 456 3.27 -31.44 -1.00
N GLU A 457 3.65 -31.01 0.20
CA GLU A 457 2.95 -29.95 0.94
C GLU A 457 3.09 -28.59 0.26
N GLU A 458 4.22 -28.32 -0.40
CA GLU A 458 4.43 -27.10 -1.16
C GLU A 458 3.50 -27.00 -2.38
N ASP A 459 3.36 -28.09 -3.14
CA ASP A 459 2.43 -28.17 -4.27
C ASP A 459 0.96 -28.09 -3.80
N TYR A 460 0.63 -28.82 -2.73
CA TYR A 460 -0.70 -28.78 -2.10
C TYR A 460 -1.06 -27.37 -1.65
N LEU A 461 -0.17 -26.69 -0.92
CA LEU A 461 -0.38 -25.32 -0.45
C LEU A 461 -0.50 -24.35 -1.64
N GLY A 462 0.28 -24.52 -2.70
CA GLY A 462 0.19 -23.71 -3.91
C GLY A 462 -1.19 -23.80 -4.59
N LYS A 463 -1.66 -25.03 -4.82
CA LYS A 463 -3.00 -25.27 -5.40
C LYS A 463 -4.13 -24.83 -4.47
N LEU A 464 -3.95 -24.99 -3.16
CA LEU A 464 -4.87 -24.49 -2.15
C LEU A 464 -4.95 -22.95 -2.20
N VAL A 465 -3.82 -22.24 -2.25
CA VAL A 465 -3.76 -20.77 -2.38
C VAL A 465 -4.45 -20.31 -3.67
N LEU A 466 -4.25 -21.00 -4.78
CA LEU A 466 -4.87 -20.67 -6.07
C LEU A 466 -6.40 -20.78 -6.01
N LEU A 467 -6.91 -21.86 -5.42
CA LEU A 467 -8.32 -22.25 -5.52
C LEU A 467 -9.17 -21.90 -4.30
N SER A 468 -8.58 -21.46 -3.18
CA SER A 468 -9.30 -21.14 -1.92
C SER A 468 -10.40 -20.07 -2.07
N GLY A 469 -10.44 -19.35 -3.20
CA GLY A 469 -11.42 -18.30 -3.48
C GLY A 469 -12.70 -18.84 -4.10
N ASP A 470 -12.68 -20.09 -4.57
CA ASP A 470 -13.81 -20.78 -5.17
C ASP A 470 -13.98 -22.14 -4.47
N ALA A 471 -14.86 -22.18 -3.48
CA ALA A 471 -15.12 -23.38 -2.68
C ALA A 471 -15.74 -24.53 -3.50
N GLN A 472 -16.39 -24.24 -4.64
CA GLN A 472 -16.92 -25.30 -5.51
C GLN A 472 -15.80 -25.91 -6.34
N LYS A 473 -14.96 -25.07 -6.95
CA LYS A 473 -13.81 -25.54 -7.71
C LYS A 473 -12.79 -26.26 -6.82
N LEU A 474 -12.52 -25.75 -5.63
CA LEU A 474 -11.68 -26.42 -4.62
C LEU A 474 -12.15 -27.84 -4.29
N LYS A 475 -13.48 -28.07 -4.24
CA LYS A 475 -14.07 -29.39 -3.97
C LYS A 475 -14.00 -30.34 -5.17
N ILE A 476 -14.05 -29.80 -6.38
CA ILE A 476 -14.08 -30.57 -7.63
C ILE A 476 -12.64 -30.85 -8.12
N SER A 477 -11.70 -29.97 -7.81
CA SER A 477 -10.28 -30.10 -8.18
C SER A 477 -9.54 -31.06 -7.25
N ASN A 478 -8.81 -32.01 -7.83
CA ASN A 478 -7.87 -32.86 -7.09
C ASN A 478 -6.59 -32.06 -6.77
N ILE A 479 -6.52 -31.50 -5.57
CA ILE A 479 -5.40 -30.65 -5.09
C ILE A 479 -4.20 -31.50 -4.62
N GLY A 480 -4.35 -32.83 -4.61
CA GLY A 480 -3.38 -33.78 -4.07
C GLY A 480 -3.84 -34.34 -2.72
N PRO A 481 -3.13 -35.34 -2.17
CA PRO A 481 -3.46 -35.90 -0.87
C PRO A 481 -3.27 -34.82 0.22
N PRO A 482 -4.26 -34.61 1.11
CA PRO A 482 -4.10 -33.69 2.23
C PRO A 482 -3.04 -34.22 3.22
N PRO A 483 -2.41 -33.35 4.02
CA PRO A 483 -1.54 -33.79 5.11
C PRO A 483 -2.29 -34.74 6.05
N GLU A 484 -1.60 -35.78 6.55
CA GLU A 484 -2.19 -36.80 7.43
C GLU A 484 -2.70 -36.22 8.76
N SER A 485 -2.06 -35.15 9.24
CA SER A 485 -2.42 -34.48 10.49
C SER A 485 -3.46 -33.38 10.24
N GLU A 486 -4.57 -33.42 10.97
CA GLU A 486 -5.60 -32.37 10.95
C GLU A 486 -5.02 -31.00 11.36
N LEU A 487 -4.11 -30.99 12.33
CA LEU A 487 -3.42 -29.76 12.75
C LEU A 487 -2.61 -29.18 11.58
N ARG A 488 -1.84 -30.03 10.89
CA ARG A 488 -1.00 -29.62 9.76
C ARG A 488 -1.84 -29.09 8.60
N ARG A 489 -2.96 -29.75 8.31
CA ARG A 489 -3.92 -29.27 7.32
C ARG A 489 -4.50 -27.91 7.69
N ALA A 490 -4.90 -27.72 8.95
CA ALA A 490 -5.45 -26.45 9.43
C ALA A 490 -4.44 -25.30 9.34
N GLU A 491 -3.15 -25.58 9.60
CA GLU A 491 -2.05 -24.62 9.42
C GLU A 491 -1.90 -24.16 7.97
N LEU A 492 -1.89 -25.09 7.00
CA LEU A 492 -1.81 -24.77 5.58
C LEU A 492 -3.05 -24.00 5.09
N GLU A 493 -4.24 -24.40 5.53
CA GLU A 493 -5.49 -23.68 5.24
C GLU A 493 -5.50 -22.27 5.84
N ALA A 494 -4.86 -22.07 7.00
CA ALA A 494 -4.71 -20.73 7.58
C ALA A 494 -3.77 -19.85 6.76
N VAL A 495 -2.62 -20.38 6.31
CA VAL A 495 -1.68 -19.65 5.43
C VAL A 495 -2.36 -19.29 4.12
N ALA A 496 -3.05 -20.24 3.48
CA ALA A 496 -3.76 -20.01 2.22
C ALA A 496 -4.83 -18.91 2.34
N ARG A 497 -5.66 -18.95 3.39
CA ARG A 497 -6.68 -17.92 3.65
C ARG A 497 -6.07 -16.55 3.90
N ARG A 498 -4.97 -16.47 4.66
CA ARG A 498 -4.29 -15.19 4.92
C ARG A 498 -3.71 -14.60 3.65
N LEU A 499 -3.07 -15.42 2.82
CA LEU A 499 -2.48 -14.95 1.58
C LEU A 499 -3.56 -14.50 0.58
N GLN A 500 -4.64 -15.26 0.44
CA GLN A 500 -5.79 -14.82 -0.36
C GLN A 500 -6.42 -13.53 0.17
N GLY A 501 -6.55 -13.37 1.50
CA GLY A 501 -7.08 -12.16 2.11
C GLY A 501 -6.20 -10.93 1.83
N ILE A 502 -4.88 -11.09 1.87
CA ILE A 502 -3.92 -10.04 1.48
C ILE A 502 -4.10 -9.70 0.00
N THR A 503 -4.07 -10.70 -0.89
CA THR A 503 -4.22 -10.47 -2.33
C THR A 503 -5.55 -9.83 -2.69
N LYS A 504 -6.65 -10.27 -2.06
CA LYS A 504 -7.98 -9.67 -2.23
C LYS A 504 -8.02 -8.22 -1.74
N SER A 505 -7.26 -7.88 -0.72
CA SER A 505 -7.14 -6.49 -0.26
C SER A 505 -6.35 -5.65 -1.26
N ILE A 506 -5.25 -6.18 -1.80
CA ILE A 506 -4.45 -5.55 -2.87
C ILE A 506 -5.27 -5.38 -4.15
N SER A 507 -6.14 -6.33 -4.49
CA SER A 507 -6.95 -6.28 -5.71
C SER A 507 -8.04 -5.21 -5.71
N ARG A 508 -8.37 -4.64 -4.54
CA ARG A 508 -9.35 -3.56 -4.39
C ARG A 508 -8.78 -2.19 -4.73
N TYR A 509 -7.47 -2.06 -4.89
CA TYR A 509 -6.88 -0.79 -5.26
C TYR A 509 -7.10 -0.52 -6.75
N PRO A 510 -7.57 0.68 -7.14
CA PRO A 510 -7.90 0.99 -8.53
C PRO A 510 -6.67 0.88 -9.44
N THR A 511 -5.49 1.28 -8.95
CA THR A 511 -4.22 1.14 -9.68
C THR A 511 -3.87 -0.31 -9.98
N TYR A 512 -4.09 -1.22 -9.02
CA TYR A 512 -3.89 -2.65 -9.23
C TYR A 512 -4.87 -3.16 -10.29
N ARG A 513 -6.16 -2.83 -10.15
CA ARG A 513 -7.22 -3.29 -11.04
C ARG A 513 -6.93 -2.92 -12.50
N ARG A 514 -6.65 -1.64 -12.77
CA ARG A 514 -6.34 -1.15 -14.11
C ARG A 514 -5.17 -1.89 -14.76
N ARG A 515 -4.07 -2.06 -14.01
CA ARG A 515 -2.87 -2.76 -14.53
C ARG A 515 -3.14 -4.24 -14.75
N PHE A 516 -3.89 -4.87 -13.85
CA PHE A 516 -4.34 -6.25 -14.01
C PHE A 516 -5.22 -6.40 -15.27
N GLU A 517 -6.20 -5.52 -15.47
CA GLU A 517 -7.07 -5.54 -16.66
C GLU A 517 -6.26 -5.33 -17.96
N ASN A 518 -5.28 -4.43 -17.96
CA ASN A 518 -4.38 -4.24 -19.10
C ASN A 518 -3.55 -5.51 -19.39
N ALA A 519 -3.01 -6.15 -18.35
CA ALA A 519 -2.27 -7.40 -18.49
C ALA A 519 -3.17 -8.54 -19.02
N MET A 520 -4.40 -8.65 -18.51
CA MET A 520 -5.38 -9.63 -18.95
C MET A 520 -5.88 -9.39 -20.38
N LYS A 521 -6.05 -8.12 -20.78
CA LYS A 521 -6.41 -7.75 -22.15
C LYS A 521 -5.34 -8.20 -23.14
N ALA A 522 -4.06 -7.97 -22.82
CA ALA A 522 -2.95 -8.42 -23.64
C ALA A 522 -2.90 -9.95 -23.78
N ILE A 523 -3.26 -10.70 -22.73
CA ILE A 523 -3.35 -12.18 -22.78
C ILE A 523 -4.49 -12.62 -23.71
N SER A 524 -5.68 -12.01 -23.58
CA SER A 524 -6.84 -12.33 -24.42
C SER A 524 -6.54 -12.10 -25.91
N GLU A 525 -5.94 -10.96 -26.25
CA GLU A 525 -5.58 -10.61 -27.63
C GLU A 525 -4.56 -11.58 -28.23
N GLU A 526 -3.60 -12.06 -27.43
CA GLU A 526 -2.63 -13.08 -27.88
C GLU A 526 -3.29 -14.46 -28.07
N LEU A 527 -4.22 -14.85 -27.20
CA LEU A 527 -4.96 -16.11 -27.34
C LEU A 527 -5.88 -16.08 -28.56
N GLU A 528 -6.60 -14.99 -28.79
CA GLU A 528 -7.47 -14.80 -29.97
C GLU A 528 -6.66 -14.77 -31.28
N GLY A 529 -5.48 -14.14 -31.28
CA GLY A 529 -4.57 -14.14 -32.42
C GLY A 529 -4.02 -15.53 -32.77
N ARG A 530 -3.92 -16.43 -31.78
CA ARG A 530 -3.51 -17.83 -31.99
C ARG A 530 -4.66 -18.69 -32.51
N ASP A 531 -5.89 -18.45 -32.07
CA ASP A 531 -7.09 -19.18 -32.55
C ASP A 531 -7.49 -18.80 -33.99
N GLY A 532 -7.22 -17.56 -34.42
CA GLY A 532 -7.46 -17.12 -35.82
C GLY A 532 -6.52 -17.78 -36.85
N SER A 533 -5.40 -18.35 -36.42
CA SER A 533 -4.37 -18.93 -37.30
C SER A 533 -4.44 -20.46 -37.45
N ASN A 534 -5.24 -21.18 -36.65
CA ASN A 534 -5.20 -22.65 -36.61
C ASN A 534 -6.58 -23.30 -36.76
N ARG A 535 -7.01 -23.50 -38.01
CA ARG A 535 -7.91 -24.61 -38.37
C ARG A 535 -7.08 -25.75 -38.95
N GLY A 536 -6.53 -26.59 -38.06
CA GLY A 536 -5.86 -27.84 -38.41
C GLY A 536 -5.19 -28.47 -37.19
N PRO A 537 -5.22 -29.80 -37.00
CA PRO A 537 -4.63 -30.42 -35.83
C PRO A 537 -3.12 -30.58 -36.06
N GLN A 538 -2.26 -29.91 -35.28
CA GLN A 538 -0.99 -30.48 -34.82
C GLN A 538 -0.15 -29.57 -33.91
N THR A 539 0.37 -30.24 -32.86
CA THR A 539 1.67 -30.09 -32.17
C THR A 539 2.26 -28.69 -31.98
N VAL A 540 2.29 -28.30 -30.70
CA VAL A 540 3.08 -27.21 -30.11
C VAL A 540 4.51 -27.18 -30.65
N PRO A 541 5.00 -26.07 -31.24
CA PRO A 541 6.41 -25.88 -31.48
C PRO A 541 7.08 -25.59 -30.14
N ARG A 542 7.87 -26.57 -29.69
CA ARG A 542 8.74 -26.50 -28.51
C ARG A 542 9.77 -25.39 -28.72
N SER A 543 9.57 -24.22 -28.09
CA SER A 543 10.63 -23.24 -27.93
C SER A 543 11.77 -23.89 -27.15
N LYS A 544 12.91 -24.08 -27.82
CA LYS A 544 14.10 -24.68 -27.23
C LYS A 544 14.72 -23.68 -26.25
N SER A 545 14.92 -24.18 -25.02
CA SER A 545 16.11 -23.94 -24.18
C SER A 545 16.18 -22.67 -23.32
N THR A 546 15.61 -22.74 -22.11
CA THR A 546 16.37 -22.63 -20.82
C THR A 546 15.65 -23.48 -19.75
N PHE A 547 15.32 -24.73 -20.09
CA PHE A 547 14.44 -25.59 -19.28
C PHE A 547 15.17 -26.73 -18.54
N GLY A 548 16.51 -26.76 -18.56
CA GLY A 548 17.30 -27.87 -18.00
C GLY A 548 18.04 -27.61 -16.67
N ARG A 549 18.02 -26.39 -16.11
CA ARG A 549 18.92 -26.03 -14.99
C ARG A 549 18.28 -25.97 -13.59
N ILE A 550 16.97 -25.85 -13.48
CA ILE A 550 16.34 -25.65 -12.15
C ILE A 550 16.00 -26.99 -11.47
N PHE A 551 15.63 -28.03 -12.21
CA PHE A 551 15.24 -29.33 -11.64
C PHE A 551 16.34 -30.41 -11.59
N SER A 552 17.51 -30.18 -12.19
CA SER A 552 18.59 -31.17 -12.22
C SER A 552 19.61 -31.04 -11.08
N ARG A 553 19.65 -29.89 -10.36
CA ARG A 553 20.69 -29.62 -9.35
C ARG A 553 20.36 -30.10 -7.93
N GLN A 554 19.12 -30.48 -7.63
CA GLN A 554 18.73 -31.01 -6.32
C GLN A 554 18.89 -32.53 -6.17
N ARG A 555 19.12 -33.27 -7.27
CA ARG A 555 19.23 -34.75 -7.22
C ARG A 555 20.65 -35.30 -7.07
N SER A 556 21.69 -34.47 -7.12
CA SER A 556 23.08 -34.91 -7.00
C SER A 556 23.74 -34.35 -5.74
N SER A 557 23.29 -34.82 -4.58
CA SER A 557 23.93 -34.56 -3.29
C SER A 557 23.54 -35.62 -2.25
N ARG A 558 23.72 -36.90 -2.59
CA ARG A 558 23.83 -37.98 -1.60
C ARG A 558 24.38 -39.24 -2.26
N ASN A 559 25.70 -39.37 -2.21
CA ASN A 559 26.45 -40.61 -1.93
C ASN A 559 27.88 -40.48 -2.46
N LYS A 560 28.83 -40.19 -1.58
CA LYS A 560 30.11 -40.92 -1.50
C LYS A 560 30.88 -40.50 -0.26
N THR A 561 30.98 -41.45 0.66
CA THR A 561 31.91 -41.48 1.78
C THR A 561 33.30 -41.91 1.32
N SER A 562 34.29 -41.36 2.03
CA SER A 562 35.64 -41.85 2.36
C SER A 562 36.78 -41.90 1.32
N ASN A 563 37.88 -41.27 1.76
CA ASN A 563 39.31 -41.62 1.66
C ASN A 563 40.23 -40.88 0.65
N HIS A 564 41.09 -40.04 1.26
CA HIS A 564 42.55 -39.88 1.12
C HIS A 564 43.26 -39.59 -0.22
N GLY A 565 44.19 -38.60 -0.16
CA GLY A 565 45.40 -38.45 -0.98
C GLY A 565 45.33 -37.27 -1.95
N VAL A 566 45.85 -36.07 -1.63
CA VAL A 566 47.26 -35.61 -1.70
C VAL A 566 47.81 -35.48 -3.13
N THR A 567 48.18 -34.23 -3.46
CA THR A 567 49.17 -33.70 -4.44
C THR A 567 48.70 -33.17 -5.80
N GLN A 568 49.36 -32.06 -6.09
CA GLN A 568 49.37 -31.06 -7.15
C GLN A 568 50.28 -31.48 -8.33
N GLU A 569 50.35 -30.61 -9.35
CA GLU A 569 51.22 -30.61 -10.55
C GLU A 569 50.67 -31.40 -11.76
N ASP A 570 50.81 -30.99 -13.01
CA ASP A 570 51.22 -29.73 -13.66
C ASP A 570 50.83 -29.81 -15.15
N GLU A 571 50.81 -28.64 -15.79
CA GLU A 571 50.98 -28.35 -17.22
C GLU A 571 51.17 -29.51 -18.23
N ARG A 572 50.41 -29.46 -19.34
CA ARG A 572 51.03 -29.24 -20.66
C ARG A 572 50.05 -28.91 -21.80
N ASP A 573 50.56 -27.99 -22.63
CA ASP A 573 50.10 -27.51 -23.93
C ASP A 573 49.70 -28.59 -24.94
N VAL A 574 48.73 -28.25 -25.79
CA VAL A 574 48.72 -28.65 -27.20
C VAL A 574 48.24 -27.47 -28.06
N ASN A 575 49.16 -26.96 -28.88
CA ASN A 575 48.89 -26.13 -30.06
C ASN A 575 49.04 -27.00 -31.33
N ILE A 576 48.60 -26.43 -32.47
CA ILE A 576 48.78 -26.87 -33.88
C ILE A 576 47.62 -27.77 -34.36
N VAL A 577 46.79 -27.45 -35.37
CA VAL A 577 46.79 -26.49 -36.49
C VAL A 577 45.44 -25.76 -36.55
#